data_AF-A0A7Y4YGX0-F1
#
_entry.id   AF-A0A7Y4YGX0-F1
#
_cell.length_a   1.000
_cell.length_b   1.000
_cell.length_c   1.000
_cell.angle_alpha   90.00
_cell.angle_beta   90.00
_cell.angle_gamma   90.00
#
_symmetry.space_group_name_H-M   'P 1'
#
loop_
_entity.id
_entity.type
_entity.pdbx_description
1 polymer ?
#
loop_
_entity_poly.entity_id
_entity_poly.type
_entity_poly.pdbx_seq_one_letter_code
_entity_poly.pdbx_strand_id
1 'polypeptide(L)'
;KDQPDPLLRGLTDRRPRYVKNLLTILLKWNDPRFADAIEKLVRYPDIQVRKEVIRAIGIFRPNGNGMKLIAFMHDAEESVRFAALKLLMTGQYKASYSAWSPLISADTFMDRTLSEKRAVFLAMRATSGDEVIPYFESLFTEWSWTNRKKKEELAAIAAEVLGKLASPAALMALELGQKKGGASVRQACTAALAQAQRQQQLKQAAS
;
A
#
# COMPACT_ATOMS: atom_id res chain seq x y z
N LYS A 1 -13.00 5.33 37.92
CA LYS A 1 -11.90 4.55 37.31
C LYS A 1 -12.52 3.70 36.24
N ASP A 2 -12.31 4.05 34.97
CA ASP A 2 -12.93 3.36 33.86
C ASP A 2 -12.50 1.89 33.85
N GLN A 3 -13.48 0.98 33.94
CA GLN A 3 -13.25 -0.45 33.80
C GLN A 3 -13.35 -0.79 32.31
N PRO A 4 -12.26 -1.17 31.62
CA PRO A 4 -12.32 -1.43 30.18
C PRO A 4 -13.06 -2.73 29.85
N ASP A 5 -13.16 -3.68 30.80
CA ASP A 5 -13.66 -5.03 30.56
C ASP A 5 -15.06 -5.10 29.93
N PRO A 6 -16.08 -4.32 30.36
CA PRO A 6 -17.39 -4.33 29.71
C PRO A 6 -17.33 -3.82 28.26
N LEU A 7 -16.49 -2.81 27.98
CA LEU A 7 -16.33 -2.29 26.62
C LEU A 7 -15.62 -3.30 25.71
N LEU A 8 -14.56 -3.95 26.22
CA LEU A 8 -13.83 -4.97 25.48
C LEU A 8 -14.70 -6.19 25.18
N ARG A 9 -15.54 -6.62 26.13
CA ARG A 9 -16.54 -7.67 25.89
C ARG A 9 -17.58 -7.24 24.86
N GLY A 10 -17.99 -5.97 24.87
CA GLY A 10 -18.96 -5.43 23.92
C GLY A 10 -18.48 -5.43 22.46
N LEU A 11 -17.16 -5.54 22.20
CA LEU A 11 -16.63 -5.61 20.83
C LEU A 11 -17.07 -6.86 20.06
N THR A 12 -17.53 -7.91 20.75
CA THR A 12 -18.05 -9.13 20.11
C THR A 12 -19.54 -9.06 19.77
N ASP A 13 -20.22 -7.93 20.04
CA ASP A 13 -21.62 -7.73 19.67
C ASP A 13 -21.79 -7.75 18.15
N ARG A 14 -22.98 -8.17 17.67
CA ARG A 14 -23.26 -8.27 16.22
C ARG A 14 -23.70 -6.95 15.61
N ARG A 15 -24.13 -5.97 16.41
CA ARG A 15 -24.67 -4.68 15.95
C ARG A 15 -23.52 -3.73 15.60
N PRO A 16 -23.30 -3.41 14.31
CA PRO A 16 -22.14 -2.62 13.90
C PRO A 16 -22.11 -1.22 14.51
N ARG A 17 -23.27 -0.58 14.67
CA ARG A 17 -23.36 0.75 15.30
C ARG A 17 -22.88 0.73 16.74
N TYR A 18 -23.22 -0.31 17.49
CA TYR A 18 -22.78 -0.48 18.87
C TYR A 18 -21.26 -0.67 18.93
N VAL A 19 -20.72 -1.59 18.14
CA VAL A 19 -19.26 -1.85 18.08
C VAL A 19 -18.48 -0.60 17.66
N LYS A 20 -18.95 0.16 16.66
CA LYS A 20 -18.31 1.44 16.27
C LYS A 20 -18.29 2.47 17.38
N ASN A 21 -19.37 2.57 18.17
CA ASN A 21 -19.41 3.48 19.32
C ASN A 21 -18.38 3.08 20.37
N LEU A 22 -18.23 1.78 20.64
CA LEU A 22 -17.21 1.26 21.55
C LEU A 22 -15.80 1.56 21.04
N LEU A 23 -15.52 1.28 19.76
CA LEU A 23 -14.25 1.62 19.12
C LEU A 23 -13.94 3.11 19.22
N THR A 24 -14.94 3.98 19.02
CA THR A 24 -14.78 5.43 19.18
C THR A 24 -14.35 5.81 20.60
N ILE A 25 -14.93 5.17 21.62
CA ILE A 25 -14.56 5.41 23.03
C ILE A 25 -13.13 4.92 23.29
N LEU A 26 -12.81 3.68 22.91
CA LEU A 26 -11.49 3.08 23.11
C LEU A 26 -10.38 3.87 22.41
N LEU A 27 -10.64 4.38 21.20
CA LEU A 27 -9.71 5.23 20.45
C LEU A 27 -9.48 6.58 21.12
N LYS A 28 -10.52 7.18 21.73
CA LYS A 28 -10.37 8.44 22.49
C LYS A 28 -9.52 8.27 23.73
N TRP A 29 -9.56 7.10 24.37
CA TRP A 29 -8.71 6.80 25.52
C TRP A 29 -7.23 6.64 25.13
N ASN A 30 -6.96 6.35 23.85
CA ASN A 30 -5.62 6.25 23.29
C ASN A 30 -4.67 5.33 24.09
N ASP A 31 -5.20 4.20 24.58
CA ASP A 31 -4.43 3.23 25.36
C ASP A 31 -4.01 2.04 24.48
N PRO A 32 -2.70 1.86 24.21
CA PRO A 32 -2.21 0.79 23.34
C PRO A 32 -2.58 -0.63 23.81
N ARG A 33 -2.96 -0.82 25.08
CA ARG A 33 -3.41 -2.11 25.62
C ARG A 33 -4.68 -2.62 24.94
N PHE A 34 -5.44 -1.76 24.26
CA PHE A 34 -6.64 -2.17 23.51
C PHE A 34 -6.34 -2.70 22.11
N ALA A 35 -5.10 -2.56 21.62
CA ALA A 35 -4.74 -2.91 20.25
C ALA A 35 -5.12 -4.37 19.92
N ASP A 36 -4.72 -5.33 20.74
CA ASP A 36 -4.95 -6.76 20.46
C ASP A 36 -6.45 -7.13 20.51
N ALA A 37 -7.24 -6.45 21.34
CA ALA A 37 -8.68 -6.66 21.41
C ALA A 37 -9.39 -6.13 20.16
N ILE A 38 -9.01 -4.94 19.69
CA ILE A 38 -9.56 -4.31 18.48
C ILE A 38 -9.15 -5.08 17.22
N GLU A 39 -7.90 -5.56 17.17
CA GLU A 39 -7.40 -6.36 16.05
C GLU A 39 -8.18 -7.68 15.84
N LYS A 40 -8.89 -8.20 16.84
CA LYS A 40 -9.77 -9.38 16.64
C LYS A 40 -10.95 -9.10 15.71
N LEU A 41 -11.25 -7.83 15.43
CA LEU A 41 -12.35 -7.40 14.58
C LEU A 41 -11.95 -7.25 13.09
N VAL A 42 -10.74 -7.65 12.69
CA VAL A 42 -10.28 -7.59 11.30
C VAL A 42 -11.19 -8.32 10.29
N ARG A 43 -12.00 -9.27 10.76
CA ARG A 43 -12.99 -10.02 9.94
C ARG A 43 -14.43 -9.67 10.28
N TYR A 44 -14.67 -8.54 10.96
CA TYR A 44 -16.02 -8.13 11.32
C TYR A 44 -16.88 -7.91 10.05
N PRO A 45 -18.15 -8.34 10.01
CA PRO A 45 -18.97 -8.28 8.79
C PRO A 45 -19.13 -6.88 8.21
N ASP A 46 -19.28 -5.87 9.07
CA ASP A 46 -19.44 -4.47 8.68
C ASP A 46 -18.11 -3.84 8.20
N ILE A 47 -18.19 -3.23 7.01
CA ILE A 47 -17.07 -2.57 6.32
C ILE A 47 -16.48 -1.42 7.16
N GLN A 48 -17.33 -0.62 7.81
CA GLN A 48 -16.87 0.53 8.58
C GLN A 48 -16.19 0.09 9.88
N VAL A 49 -16.63 -1.01 10.51
CA VAL A 49 -15.91 -1.59 11.66
C VAL A 49 -14.50 -2.01 11.25
N ARG A 50 -14.32 -2.71 10.13
CA ARG A 50 -12.97 -3.10 9.65
C ARG A 50 -12.09 -1.88 9.37
N LYS A 51 -12.65 -0.79 8.82
CA LYS A 51 -11.92 0.47 8.65
C LYS A 51 -11.54 1.13 9.98
N GLU A 52 -12.39 1.06 11.00
CA GLU A 52 -12.04 1.54 12.35
C GLU A 52 -10.94 0.69 12.99
N VAL A 53 -10.87 -0.61 12.69
CA VAL A 53 -9.72 -1.45 13.11
C VAL A 53 -8.42 -0.95 12.49
N ILE A 54 -8.41 -0.64 11.18
CA ILE A 54 -7.25 -0.07 10.51
C ILE A 54 -6.88 1.29 11.12
N ARG A 55 -7.88 2.14 11.40
CA ARG A 55 -7.68 3.42 12.08
C ARG A 55 -7.05 3.24 13.47
N ALA A 56 -7.50 2.24 14.22
CA ALA A 56 -6.93 1.89 15.51
C ALA A 56 -5.48 1.40 15.44
N ILE A 57 -5.14 0.62 14.42
CA ILE A 57 -3.73 0.26 14.15
C ILE A 57 -2.90 1.53 13.95
N GLY A 58 -3.37 2.46 13.13
CA GLY A 58 -2.68 3.73 12.87
C GLY A 58 -2.50 4.63 14.10
N ILE A 59 -3.43 4.56 15.06
CA ILE A 59 -3.37 5.35 16.31
C ILE A 59 -2.45 4.68 17.33
N PHE A 60 -2.64 3.39 17.60
CA PHE A 60 -1.91 2.68 18.66
C PHE A 60 -0.52 2.23 18.24
N ARG A 61 -0.29 2.03 16.93
CA ARG A 61 0.97 1.58 16.34
C ARG A 61 1.30 2.44 15.11
N PRO A 62 1.60 3.73 15.28
CA PRO A 62 1.73 4.69 14.18
C PRO A 62 2.90 4.40 13.23
N ASN A 63 3.84 3.54 13.63
CA ASN A 63 4.98 3.08 12.86
C ASN A 63 5.32 1.62 13.18
N GLY A 64 6.24 1.03 12.42
CA GLY A 64 6.80 -0.30 12.70
C GLY A 64 6.49 -1.33 11.61
N ASN A 65 6.13 -2.56 11.98
CA ASN A 65 5.94 -3.65 11.03
C ASN A 65 4.61 -3.52 10.26
N GLY A 66 4.68 -3.48 8.92
CA GLY A 66 3.54 -3.33 8.01
C GLY A 66 2.77 -4.62 7.68
N MET A 67 3.24 -5.80 8.10
CA MET A 67 2.64 -7.10 7.74
C MET A 67 1.13 -7.18 8.04
N LYS A 68 0.69 -6.65 9.18
CA LYS A 68 -0.74 -6.63 9.55
C LYS A 68 -1.59 -5.79 8.60
N LEU A 69 -1.06 -4.66 8.14
CA LEU A 69 -1.73 -3.79 7.18
C LEU A 69 -1.75 -4.44 5.79
N ILE A 70 -0.69 -5.15 5.41
CA ILE A 70 -0.63 -5.92 4.15
C ILE A 70 -1.68 -7.04 4.14
N ALA A 71 -1.97 -7.68 5.28
CA ALA A 71 -3.01 -8.71 5.35
C ALA A 71 -4.41 -8.22 4.92
N PHE A 72 -4.70 -6.92 5.08
CA PHE A 72 -5.96 -6.33 4.58
C PHE A 72 -6.06 -6.29 3.06
N MET A 73 -4.99 -6.59 2.31
CA MET A 73 -5.04 -6.67 0.85
C MET A 73 -5.91 -7.82 0.35
N HIS A 74 -6.29 -8.74 1.23
CA HIS A 74 -7.23 -9.82 0.98
C HIS A 74 -8.67 -9.49 1.41
N ASP A 75 -8.94 -8.28 1.91
CA ASP A 75 -10.32 -7.87 2.21
C ASP A 75 -11.15 -7.82 0.91
N ALA A 76 -12.39 -8.30 0.97
CA ALA A 76 -13.30 -8.27 -0.18
C ALA A 76 -13.57 -6.82 -0.65
N GLU A 77 -13.60 -5.88 0.29
CA GLU A 77 -13.99 -4.50 0.02
C GLU A 77 -12.80 -3.62 -0.31
N GLU A 78 -12.78 -3.08 -1.54
CA GLU A 78 -11.73 -2.17 -2.01
C GLU A 78 -11.50 -0.99 -1.05
N SER A 79 -12.58 -0.44 -0.48
CA SER A 79 -12.49 0.68 0.46
C SER A 79 -11.73 0.34 1.76
N VAL A 80 -11.73 -0.93 2.19
CA VAL A 80 -10.96 -1.41 3.35
C VAL A 80 -9.50 -1.55 2.95
N ARG A 81 -9.22 -2.14 1.77
CA ARG A 81 -7.86 -2.23 1.23
C ARG A 81 -7.21 -0.85 1.13
N PHE A 82 -7.92 0.14 0.59
CA PHE A 82 -7.43 1.52 0.53
C PHE A 82 -7.14 2.16 1.88
N ALA A 83 -7.92 1.84 2.92
CA ALA A 83 -7.64 2.35 4.27
C ALA A 83 -6.28 1.87 4.78
N ALA A 84 -5.95 0.59 4.55
CA ALA A 84 -4.65 0.03 4.93
C ALA A 84 -3.51 0.57 4.04
N LEU A 85 -3.73 0.65 2.72
CA LEU A 85 -2.74 1.22 1.79
C LEU A 85 -2.37 2.66 2.15
N LYS A 86 -3.33 3.49 2.58
CA LYS A 86 -3.05 4.86 3.03
C LYS A 86 -2.07 4.91 4.20
N LEU A 87 -2.18 3.99 5.16
CA LEU A 87 -1.23 3.90 6.26
C LEU A 87 0.15 3.44 5.78
N LEU A 88 0.21 2.40 4.94
CA LEU A 88 1.47 1.88 4.40
C LEU A 88 2.23 2.93 3.58
N MET A 89 1.52 3.74 2.79
CA MET A 89 2.09 4.82 1.98
C MET A 89 2.65 6.00 2.79
N THR A 90 2.39 6.07 4.10
CA THR A 90 2.99 7.13 4.96
C THR A 90 4.51 6.98 5.11
N GLY A 91 5.07 5.80 4.79
CA GLY A 91 6.49 5.48 4.99
C GLY A 91 6.87 5.18 6.45
N GLN A 92 5.91 5.21 7.38
CA GLN A 92 6.11 4.90 8.79
C GLN A 92 6.17 3.39 9.07
N TYR A 93 5.72 2.58 8.11
CA TYR A 93 5.71 1.12 8.22
C TYR A 93 6.77 0.49 7.32
N LYS A 94 7.33 -0.64 7.77
CA LYS A 94 8.33 -1.43 7.06
C LYS A 94 7.81 -2.83 6.80
N ALA A 95 8.06 -3.33 5.59
CA ALA A 95 7.78 -4.70 5.17
C ALA A 95 8.69 -5.04 4.00
N SER A 96 9.20 -6.26 3.94
CA SER A 96 10.03 -6.71 2.83
C SER A 96 9.20 -6.88 1.55
N TYR A 97 9.86 -6.93 0.40
CA TYR A 97 9.23 -7.30 -0.86
C TYR A 97 8.55 -8.68 -0.77
N SER A 98 9.15 -9.63 -0.05
CA SER A 98 8.57 -10.98 0.15
C SER A 98 7.21 -10.98 0.86
N ALA A 99 6.86 -9.92 1.60
CA ALA A 99 5.52 -9.76 2.16
C ALA A 99 4.47 -9.44 1.10
N TRP A 100 4.89 -8.79 0.01
CA TRP A 100 4.02 -8.33 -1.07
C TRP A 100 3.95 -9.30 -2.23
N SER A 101 5.01 -10.09 -2.47
CA SER A 101 5.09 -10.98 -3.63
C SER A 101 3.87 -11.91 -3.80
N PRO A 102 3.27 -12.51 -2.74
CA PRO A 102 2.10 -13.35 -2.94
C PRO A 102 0.89 -12.59 -3.51
N LEU A 103 0.76 -11.30 -3.18
CA LEU A 103 -0.33 -10.45 -3.67
C LEU A 103 -0.16 -10.13 -5.14
N ILE A 104 1.02 -9.65 -5.54
CA ILE A 104 1.27 -9.16 -6.90
C ILE A 104 1.43 -10.28 -7.92
N SER A 105 1.81 -11.48 -7.47
CA SER A 105 1.89 -12.67 -8.32
C SER A 105 0.56 -13.38 -8.50
N ALA A 106 -0.49 -13.01 -7.75
CA ALA A 106 -1.81 -13.58 -7.94
C ALA A 106 -2.47 -13.06 -9.22
N ASP A 107 -3.07 -13.94 -10.02
CA ASP A 107 -3.76 -13.56 -11.27
C ASP A 107 -4.83 -12.49 -11.06
N THR A 108 -5.51 -12.54 -9.90
CA THR A 108 -6.56 -11.58 -9.51
C THR A 108 -6.04 -10.16 -9.28
N PHE A 109 -4.74 -9.97 -9.06
CA PHE A 109 -4.17 -8.63 -8.90
C PHE A 109 -4.25 -7.81 -10.18
N MET A 110 -4.06 -8.46 -11.34
CA MET A 110 -4.15 -7.81 -12.64
C MET A 110 -5.57 -7.33 -12.97
N ASP A 111 -6.59 -7.83 -12.27
CA ASP A 111 -7.99 -7.44 -12.44
C ASP A 111 -8.42 -6.31 -11.51
N ARG A 112 -7.57 -5.89 -10.58
CA ARG A 112 -7.84 -4.73 -9.71
C ARG A 112 -7.92 -3.44 -10.50
N THR A 113 -8.56 -2.44 -9.91
CA THR A 113 -8.64 -1.10 -10.51
C THR A 113 -7.25 -0.51 -10.69
N LEU A 114 -7.09 0.36 -11.70
CA LEU A 114 -5.83 1.08 -11.92
C LEU A 114 -5.38 1.85 -10.67
N SER A 115 -6.33 2.46 -9.98
CA SER A 115 -6.12 3.20 -8.73
C SER A 115 -5.55 2.30 -7.63
N GLU A 116 -6.08 1.09 -7.49
CA GLU A 116 -5.62 0.16 -6.47
C GLU A 116 -4.23 -0.40 -6.80
N LYS A 117 -3.98 -0.82 -8.04
CA LYS A 117 -2.65 -1.29 -8.48
C LYS A 117 -1.58 -0.22 -8.19
N ARG A 118 -1.87 1.03 -8.52
CA ARG A 118 -1.00 2.18 -8.22
C ARG A 118 -0.77 2.35 -6.72
N ALA A 119 -1.82 2.28 -5.91
CA ALA A 119 -1.71 2.41 -4.46
C ALA A 119 -0.89 1.26 -3.84
N VAL A 120 -1.02 0.03 -4.35
CA VAL A 120 -0.19 -1.12 -3.95
C VAL A 120 1.28 -0.86 -4.29
N PHE A 121 1.62 -0.43 -5.50
CA PHE A 121 3.02 -0.18 -5.88
C PHE A 121 3.65 0.95 -5.06
N LEU A 122 2.89 2.00 -4.76
CA LEU A 122 3.32 3.08 -3.87
C LEU A 122 3.56 2.57 -2.44
N ALA A 123 2.67 1.74 -1.91
CA ALA A 123 2.79 1.14 -0.59
C ALA A 123 3.98 0.18 -0.51
N MET A 124 4.16 -0.69 -1.51
CA MET A 124 5.32 -1.58 -1.64
C MET A 124 6.62 -0.78 -1.52
N ARG A 125 6.80 0.21 -2.41
CA ARG A 125 7.98 1.09 -2.39
C ARG A 125 8.16 1.82 -1.06
N ALA A 126 7.09 2.32 -0.44
CA ALA A 126 7.17 3.01 0.85
C ALA A 126 7.65 2.09 1.99
N THR A 127 7.29 0.80 1.92
CA THR A 127 7.55 -0.18 2.97
C THR A 127 8.85 -0.97 2.81
N SER A 128 9.25 -1.27 1.56
CA SER A 128 10.41 -2.10 1.22
C SER A 128 11.59 -1.31 0.66
N GLY A 129 11.43 -0.01 0.38
CA GLY A 129 12.48 0.81 -0.21
C GLY A 129 12.94 0.25 -1.57
N ASP A 130 14.25 0.22 -1.79
CA ASP A 130 14.84 -0.21 -3.06
C ASP A 130 14.75 -1.75 -3.30
N GLU A 131 14.36 -2.55 -2.31
CA GLU A 131 14.14 -4.01 -2.46
C GLU A 131 13.09 -4.34 -3.55
N VAL A 132 12.17 -3.41 -3.84
CA VAL A 132 11.13 -3.59 -4.87
C VAL A 132 11.63 -3.38 -6.30
N ILE A 133 12.79 -2.72 -6.47
CA ILE A 133 13.27 -2.28 -7.79
C ILE A 133 13.42 -3.45 -8.78
N PRO A 134 14.00 -4.61 -8.41
CA PRO A 134 14.13 -5.73 -9.33
C PRO A 134 12.78 -6.22 -9.88
N TYR A 135 11.70 -6.17 -9.09
CA TYR A 135 10.36 -6.50 -9.57
C TYR A 135 9.84 -5.47 -10.58
N PHE A 136 10.05 -4.17 -10.33
CA PHE A 136 9.67 -3.14 -11.30
C PHE A 136 10.49 -3.22 -12.60
N GLU A 137 11.77 -3.57 -12.53
CA GLU A 137 12.59 -3.84 -13.72
C GLU A 137 12.10 -5.05 -14.51
N SER A 138 11.64 -6.10 -13.83
CA SER A 138 11.07 -7.28 -14.50
C SER A 138 9.83 -6.87 -15.31
N LEU A 139 8.96 -6.00 -14.77
CA LEU A 139 7.79 -5.49 -15.50
C LEU A 139 8.15 -4.74 -16.79
N PHE A 140 9.32 -4.10 -16.86
CA PHE A 140 9.76 -3.40 -18.06
C PHE A 140 10.29 -4.32 -19.15
N THR A 141 10.88 -5.44 -18.75
CA THR A 141 11.68 -6.31 -19.62
C THR A 141 10.99 -7.63 -19.95
N GLU A 142 9.99 -8.03 -19.15
CA GLU A 142 9.22 -9.24 -19.38
C GLU A 142 8.40 -9.13 -20.66
N TRP A 143 8.68 -10.07 -21.55
CA TRP A 143 7.87 -10.26 -22.74
C TRP A 143 6.72 -11.23 -22.45
N SER A 144 5.51 -10.90 -22.91
CA SER A 144 4.31 -11.67 -22.61
C SER A 144 3.33 -11.69 -23.77
N TRP A 145 2.92 -12.90 -24.16
CA TRP A 145 1.84 -13.12 -25.13
C TRP A 145 0.45 -13.01 -24.51
N THR A 146 0.30 -13.38 -23.23
CA THR A 146 -0.96 -13.28 -22.48
C THR A 146 -0.98 -12.03 -21.61
N ASN A 147 -2.16 -11.47 -21.37
CA ASN A 147 -2.36 -10.29 -20.52
C ASN A 147 -1.49 -9.07 -20.89
N ARG A 148 -1.03 -8.97 -22.14
CA ARG A 148 -0.07 -7.95 -22.59
C ARG A 148 -0.48 -6.52 -22.18
N LYS A 149 -1.73 -6.12 -22.44
CA LYS A 149 -2.23 -4.80 -22.06
C LYS A 149 -2.18 -4.55 -20.55
N LYS A 150 -2.55 -5.55 -19.74
CA LYS A 150 -2.52 -5.45 -18.27
C LYS A 150 -1.07 -5.39 -17.75
N LYS A 151 -0.14 -6.12 -18.36
CA LYS A 151 1.28 -6.04 -18.01
C LYS A 151 1.92 -4.70 -18.42
N GLU A 152 1.60 -4.19 -19.61
CA GLU A 152 2.01 -2.84 -20.04
C GLU A 152 1.44 -1.76 -19.10
N GLU A 153 0.21 -1.93 -18.59
CA GLU A 153 -0.35 -1.05 -17.56
C GLU A 153 0.45 -1.13 -16.24
N LEU A 154 0.78 -2.32 -15.76
CA LEU A 154 1.62 -2.47 -14.56
C LEU A 154 3.01 -1.85 -14.75
N ALA A 155 3.63 -2.04 -15.91
CA ALA A 155 4.89 -1.40 -16.26
C ALA A 155 4.78 0.14 -16.26
N ALA A 156 3.72 0.70 -16.82
CA ALA A 156 3.51 2.15 -16.79
C ALA A 156 3.37 2.69 -15.35
N ILE A 157 2.66 1.97 -14.48
CA ILE A 157 2.55 2.31 -13.05
C ILE A 157 3.92 2.22 -12.35
N ALA A 158 4.69 1.17 -12.62
CA ALA A 158 6.04 1.01 -12.06
C ALA A 158 6.95 2.19 -12.45
N ALA A 159 6.91 2.61 -13.72
CA ALA A 159 7.66 3.78 -14.18
C ALA A 159 7.23 5.07 -13.44
N GLU A 160 5.92 5.29 -13.26
CA GLU A 160 5.39 6.42 -12.50
C GLU A 160 5.90 6.43 -11.04
N VAL A 161 5.88 5.27 -10.38
CA VAL A 161 6.30 5.13 -8.98
C VAL A 161 7.79 5.36 -8.82
N LEU A 162 8.62 4.80 -9.71
CA LEU A 162 10.07 5.02 -9.71
C LEU A 162 10.44 6.49 -9.98
N GLY A 163 9.75 7.13 -10.93
CA GLY A 163 9.97 8.54 -11.27
C GLY A 163 9.72 9.50 -10.11
N LYS A 164 8.75 9.19 -9.23
CA LYS A 164 8.46 9.96 -8.01
C LYS A 164 9.51 9.81 -6.91
N LEU A 165 10.26 8.69 -6.88
CA LEU A 165 11.34 8.46 -5.92
C LEU A 165 12.61 9.19 -6.35
N ALA A 166 12.98 9.05 -7.62
CA ALA A 166 14.19 9.63 -8.21
C ALA A 166 15.50 9.30 -7.44
N SER A 167 15.58 8.11 -6.82
CA SER A 167 16.85 7.58 -6.29
C SER A 167 17.75 7.11 -7.44
N PRO A 168 19.07 7.01 -7.24
CA PRO A 168 19.98 6.51 -8.28
C PRO A 168 19.55 5.14 -8.83
N ALA A 169 19.17 4.21 -7.97
CA ALA A 169 18.69 2.88 -8.38
C ALA A 169 17.37 2.96 -9.17
N ALA A 170 16.44 3.83 -8.79
CA ALA A 170 15.20 4.04 -9.52
C ALA A 170 15.44 4.64 -10.92
N LEU A 171 16.38 5.57 -11.05
CA LEU A 171 16.76 6.16 -12.33
C LEU A 171 17.40 5.12 -13.26
N MET A 172 18.29 4.28 -12.73
CA MET A 172 18.89 3.17 -13.49
C MET A 172 17.83 2.19 -14.02
N ALA A 173 16.85 1.83 -13.19
CA ALA A 173 15.74 0.97 -13.60
C ALA A 173 14.88 1.60 -14.70
N LEU A 174 14.63 2.92 -14.63
CA LEU A 174 13.91 3.65 -15.67
C LEU A 174 14.70 3.71 -16.98
N GLU A 175 16.01 3.95 -16.92
CA GLU A 175 16.88 3.91 -18.10
C GLU A 175 16.91 2.53 -18.76
N LEU A 176 16.92 1.46 -17.96
CA LEU A 176 16.79 0.10 -18.45
C LEU A 176 15.47 -0.08 -19.22
N GLY A 177 14.35 0.38 -18.65
CA GLY A 177 13.04 0.34 -19.29
C GLY A 177 12.96 1.17 -20.58
N GLN A 178 13.64 2.33 -20.61
CA GLN A 178 13.76 3.15 -21.83
C GLN A 178 14.52 2.43 -22.95
N LYS A 179 15.54 1.63 -22.61
CA LYS A 179 16.36 0.90 -23.59
C LYS A 179 15.74 -0.41 -24.03
N LYS A 180 15.18 -1.18 -23.10
CA LYS A 180 14.76 -2.59 -23.32
C LYS A 180 13.24 -2.79 -23.38
N GLY A 181 12.43 -1.84 -22.92
CA GLY A 181 10.99 -2.00 -22.87
C GLY A 181 10.31 -1.94 -24.24
N GLY A 182 9.05 -2.37 -24.30
CA GLY A 182 8.15 -2.13 -25.44
C GLY A 182 7.83 -0.65 -25.63
N ALA A 183 7.21 -0.26 -26.76
CA ALA A 183 6.99 1.16 -27.10
C ALA A 183 6.27 1.96 -25.99
N SER A 184 5.19 1.40 -25.42
CA SER A 184 4.44 2.02 -24.30
C SER A 184 5.28 2.15 -23.04
N VAL A 185 6.04 1.12 -22.68
CA VAL A 185 6.95 1.12 -21.53
C VAL A 185 8.06 2.17 -21.71
N ARG A 186 8.70 2.23 -22.88
CA ARG A 186 9.75 3.22 -23.18
C ARG A 186 9.23 4.65 -23.04
N GLN A 187 8.02 4.91 -23.51
CA GLN A 187 7.37 6.21 -23.36
C GLN A 187 7.12 6.54 -21.88
N ALA A 188 6.60 5.59 -21.10
CA ALA A 188 6.36 5.79 -19.67
C ALA A 188 7.66 6.05 -18.89
N CYS A 189 8.72 5.28 -19.15
CA CYS A 189 10.04 5.48 -18.55
C CYS A 189 10.64 6.83 -18.93
N THR A 190 10.52 7.25 -20.20
CA THR A 190 10.99 8.55 -20.66
C THR A 190 10.27 9.70 -19.96
N ALA A 191 8.95 9.61 -19.82
CA ALA A 191 8.16 10.61 -19.10
C ALA A 191 8.54 10.67 -17.61
N ALA A 192 8.74 9.52 -16.97
CA ALA A 192 9.16 9.42 -15.57
C ALA A 192 10.55 10.02 -15.33
N LEU A 193 11.52 9.78 -16.22
CA LEU A 193 12.86 10.37 -16.16
C LEU A 193 12.80 11.90 -16.30
N ALA A 194 12.05 12.41 -17.28
CA ALA A 194 11.89 13.84 -17.48
C ALA A 194 11.23 14.51 -16.25
N GLN A 195 10.23 13.86 -15.64
CA GLN A 195 9.61 14.33 -14.40
C GLN A 195 10.60 14.36 -13.24
N ALA A 196 11.39 13.29 -13.06
CA ALA A 196 12.40 13.20 -11.99
C ALA A 196 13.45 14.32 -12.11
N GLN A 197 13.95 14.57 -13.33
CA GLN A 197 14.92 15.63 -13.59
C GLN A 197 14.34 17.02 -13.27
N ARG A 198 13.10 17.29 -13.70
CA ARG A 198 12.42 18.56 -13.39
C ARG A 198 12.26 18.77 -11.88
N GLN A 199 11.93 17.72 -11.13
CA GLN A 199 11.79 17.81 -9.67
C GLN A 199 13.13 18.06 -8.98
N GLN A 200 14.23 17.47 -9.47
CA GLN A 200 15.57 17.72 -8.95
C GLN A 200 15.99 19.18 -9.19
N GLN A 201 15.75 19.71 -10.40
CA GLN A 201 16.02 21.12 -10.72
C GLN A 201 15.25 22.08 -9.82
N LEU A 202 13.95 21.82 -9.60
CA LEU A 202 13.12 22.64 -8.71
C LEU A 202 13.62 22.61 -7.25
N LYS A 203 14.09 21.47 -6.76
CA LYS A 203 14.67 21.36 -5.40
C LYS A 203 16.00 22.12 -5.28
N GLN A 204 16.84 22.06 -6.30
CA GLN A 204 18.10 22.80 -6.35
C GLN A 204 17.88 24.32 -6.41
N ALA A 205 16.87 24.77 -7.15
CA ALA A 205 16.53 26.19 -7.24
C ALA A 205 15.88 26.77 -5.96
N ALA A 206 15.37 25.90 -5.09
CA ALA A 206 14.72 26.27 -3.83
C ALA A 206 15.64 26.14 -2.59
N SER A 207 16.87 25.65 -2.78
CA SER A 207 17.91 25.52 -1.74
C SER A 207 18.92 26.66 -1.86
#